data_AF-N6VJU8-F1
#
_entry.id   AF-N6VJU8-F1
#
_cell.length_a   1.000
_cell.length_b   1.000
_cell.length_c   1.000
_cell.angle_alpha   90.00
_cell.angle_beta   90.00
_cell.angle_gamma   90.00
#
_symmetry.space_group_name_H-M   'P 1'
#
loop_
_entity.id
_entity.type
_entity.pdbx_description
1 polymer ?
#
loop_
_entity_poly.entity_id
_entity_poly.type
_entity_poly.pdbx_seq_one_letter_code
_entity_poly.pdbx_strand_id
1 'polypeptide(L)'
;MGKGTGVYGMGGTNLTISLDDVKISKVEMGVKMLEGKSLTINGGSIKEVQMGVTMMKGESLTIRENSRIEFMGELWGDGGERCEEC
;
A
#
# COMPACT_ATOMS: atom_id res chain seq x y z
N MET A 1 12.15 9.92 12.88
CA MET A 1 11.17 9.01 13.52
C MET A 1 10.52 8.24 12.38
N GLY A 2 10.94 6.99 12.18
CA GLY A 2 10.45 6.19 11.05
C GLY A 2 8.99 5.84 11.28
N LYS A 3 8.12 6.22 10.35
CA LYS A 3 6.75 5.72 10.42
C LYS A 3 6.83 4.20 10.25
N GLY A 4 6.05 3.45 11.03
CA GLY A 4 6.14 1.98 11.04
C GLY A 4 5.85 1.37 9.66
N THR A 5 6.11 0.07 9.51
CA THR A 5 5.59 -0.70 8.37
C THR A 5 4.27 -1.33 8.80
N GLY A 6 3.22 -1.21 7.98
CA GLY A 6 1.91 -1.80 8.27
C GLY A 6 1.98 -3.32 8.26
N VAL A 7 2.45 -3.89 7.15
CA VAL A 7 2.65 -5.33 6.99
C VAL A 7 4.09 -5.64 6.60
N TYR A 8 4.74 -6.53 7.34
CA TYR A 8 6.12 -6.92 7.10
C TYR A 8 6.21 -8.43 6.86
N GLY A 9 6.75 -8.81 5.69
CA GLY A 9 6.95 -10.19 5.29
C GLY A 9 8.43 -10.51 5.04
N MET A 10 8.94 -11.55 5.70
CA MET A 10 10.30 -12.06 5.54
C MET A 10 10.32 -13.59 5.55
N GLY A 11 10.92 -14.21 4.53
CA GLY A 11 11.37 -15.61 4.58
C GLY A 11 10.37 -16.69 4.14
N GLY A 12 9.36 -16.37 3.33
CA GLY A 12 8.39 -17.37 2.82
C GLY A 12 8.44 -17.53 1.31
N THR A 13 8.51 -18.75 0.77
CA THR A 13 8.48 -18.97 -0.68
C THR A 13 7.19 -18.40 -1.30
N ASN A 14 6.02 -18.62 -0.69
CA ASN A 14 4.78 -17.98 -1.10
C ASN A 14 4.15 -17.29 0.12
N LEU A 15 4.08 -15.96 0.10
CA LEU A 15 3.51 -15.16 1.16
C LEU A 15 2.11 -14.70 0.75
N THR A 16 1.08 -15.17 1.46
CA THR A 16 -0.29 -14.70 1.27
C THR A 16 -0.70 -13.90 2.50
N ILE A 17 -1.02 -12.63 2.28
CA ILE A 17 -1.44 -11.68 3.28
C ILE A 17 -2.91 -11.39 3.03
N SER A 18 -3.79 -11.86 3.92
CA SER A 18 -5.20 -11.51 3.87
C SER A 18 -5.43 -10.37 4.85
N LEU A 19 -5.84 -9.21 4.33
CA LEU A 19 -6.14 -8.00 5.10
C LEU A 19 -7.66 -7.80 5.18
N ASP A 20 -8.42 -8.89 5.21
CA ASP A 20 -9.87 -8.85 5.35
C ASP A 20 -10.22 -8.09 6.63
N ASP A 21 -10.97 -7.00 6.48
CA ASP A 21 -11.34 -6.04 7.54
C ASP A 21 -10.17 -5.32 8.26
N VAL A 22 -8.95 -5.38 7.72
CA VAL A 22 -7.78 -4.69 8.28
C VAL A 22 -7.66 -3.27 7.71
N LYS A 23 -7.62 -2.29 8.61
CA LYS A 23 -7.36 -0.88 8.28
C LYS A 23 -5.98 -0.45 8.78
N ILE A 24 -5.07 -0.19 7.86
CA ILE A 24 -3.72 0.31 8.14
C ILE A 24 -3.72 1.81 7.86
N SER A 25 -3.28 2.63 8.83
CA SER A 25 -3.19 4.09 8.68
C SER A 25 -1.93 4.67 9.31
N LYS A 26 -1.44 5.80 8.79
CA LYS A 26 -0.29 6.58 9.32
C LYS A 26 1.04 5.84 9.35
N VAL A 27 1.23 4.87 8.45
CA VAL A 27 2.48 4.11 8.31
C VAL A 27 3.32 4.66 7.17
N GLU A 28 4.63 4.41 7.18
CA GLU A 28 5.49 4.80 6.04
C GLU A 28 5.20 3.91 4.86
N MET A 29 5.21 2.60 5.12
CA MET A 29 5.05 1.55 4.13
C MET A 29 3.83 0.72 4.49
N GLY A 30 2.88 0.60 3.57
CA GLY A 30 1.70 -0.25 3.73
C GLY A 30 2.07 -1.72 3.85
N VAL A 31 2.71 -2.25 2.81
CA VAL A 31 3.21 -3.63 2.77
C VAL A 31 4.66 -3.64 2.32
N LYS A 32 5.53 -4.27 3.11
CA LYS A 32 6.95 -4.46 2.80
C LYS A 32 7.29 -5.94 2.80
N MET A 33 7.80 -6.41 1.67
CA MET A 33 8.28 -7.78 1.52
C MET A 33 9.75 -7.77 1.10
N LEU A 34 10.60 -8.26 2.01
CA LEU A 34 12.04 -8.35 1.77
C LEU A 34 12.40 -9.62 1.02
N GLU A 35 11.81 -10.75 1.40
CA GLU A 35 12.16 -12.07 0.87
C GLU A 35 10.93 -12.96 0.68
N GLY A 36 10.86 -13.58 -0.49
CA GLY A 36 9.86 -14.58 -0.88
C GLY A 36 9.53 -14.51 -2.37
N LYS A 37 8.93 -15.56 -2.93
CA LYS A 37 8.73 -15.73 -4.38
C LYS A 37 7.44 -15.08 -4.87
N SER A 38 6.35 -15.21 -4.12
CA SER A 38 5.07 -14.57 -4.46
C SER A 38 4.45 -13.84 -3.27
N LEU A 39 3.83 -12.68 -3.55
CA LEU A 39 3.04 -11.89 -2.61
C LEU A 39 1.60 -11.85 -3.09
N THR A 40 0.66 -12.34 -2.28
CA THR A 40 -0.77 -12.18 -2.54
C THR A 40 -1.40 -11.32 -1.45
N ILE A 41 -2.08 -10.24 -1.83
CA ILE A 41 -2.85 -9.38 -0.93
C ILE A 41 -4.33 -9.61 -1.20
N ASN A 42 -5.07 -10.07 -0.21
CA ASN A 42 -6.51 -10.24 -0.29
C ASN A 42 -7.21 -9.19 0.59
N GLY A 43 -7.87 -8.22 -0.04
CA GLY A 43 -8.70 -7.23 0.63
C GLY A 43 -7.93 -6.19 1.46
N GLY A 44 -8.69 -5.41 2.23
CA GLY A 44 -8.17 -4.45 3.21
C GLY A 44 -8.06 -3.01 2.73
N SER A 45 -7.80 -2.12 3.69
CA SER A 45 -7.67 -0.68 3.45
C SER A 45 -6.37 -0.13 4.04
N ILE A 46 -5.46 0.29 3.18
CA ILE A 46 -4.20 0.95 3.55
C ILE A 46 -4.36 2.43 3.24
N LYS A 47 -4.24 3.30 4.23
CA LYS A 47 -4.45 4.75 4.07
C LYS A 47 -3.31 5.55 4.67
N GLU A 48 -3.13 6.77 4.20
CA GLU A 48 -2.11 7.70 4.71
C GLU A 48 -0.71 7.08 4.73
N VAL A 49 -0.36 6.38 3.65
CA VAL A 49 0.96 5.75 3.48
C VAL A 49 1.83 6.50 2.48
N GLN A 50 3.14 6.51 2.72
CA GLN A 50 4.09 7.08 1.76
C GLN A 50 4.35 6.09 0.61
N MET A 51 4.47 4.80 0.94
CA MET A 51 4.58 3.71 -0.03
C MET A 51 3.51 2.67 0.24
N GLY A 52 2.81 2.21 -0.80
CA GLY A 52 1.72 1.26 -0.71
C GLY A 52 2.22 -0.17 -0.52
N VAL A 53 2.92 -0.69 -1.53
CA VAL A 53 3.49 -2.04 -1.53
C VAL A 53 4.92 -1.98 -2.08
N THR A 54 5.87 -2.54 -1.35
CA THR A 54 7.28 -2.64 -1.74
C THR A 54 7.72 -4.10 -1.69
N MET A 55 8.20 -4.64 -2.80
CA MET A 55 8.71 -6.01 -2.92
C MET A 55 10.13 -5.99 -3.51
N MET A 56 11.11 -6.58 -2.82
CA MET A 56 12.52 -6.52 -3.26
C MET A 56 13.00 -7.78 -4.00
N LYS A 57 12.71 -8.98 -3.50
CA LYS A 57 13.25 -10.25 -4.05
C LYS A 57 12.17 -11.22 -4.55
N GLY A 58 10.96 -10.74 -4.85
CA GLY A 58 9.86 -11.59 -5.32
C GLY A 58 9.69 -11.61 -6.83
N GLU A 59 9.02 -12.66 -7.32
CA GLU A 59 8.70 -12.88 -8.74
C GLU A 59 7.32 -12.34 -9.10
N SER A 60 6.34 -12.47 -8.21
CA SER A 60 4.94 -12.12 -8.53
C SER A 60 4.22 -11.43 -7.38
N LEU A 61 3.56 -10.31 -7.67
CA LEU A 61 2.65 -9.60 -6.77
C LEU A 61 1.24 -9.73 -7.32
N THR A 62 0.31 -10.23 -6.50
CA THR A 62 -1.11 -10.33 -6.82
C THR A 62 -1.91 -9.57 -5.77
N ILE A 63 -2.78 -8.66 -6.22
CA ILE A 63 -3.73 -7.96 -5.35
C ILE A 63 -5.12 -8.40 -5.79
N ARG A 64 -5.91 -8.90 -4.85
CA ARG A 64 -7.26 -9.41 -5.07
C ARG A 64 -8.24 -8.74 -4.13
N GLU A 65 -9.53 -8.97 -4.38
CA GLU A 65 -10.65 -8.40 -3.64
C GLU A 65 -10.69 -6.87 -3.69
N ASN A 66 -11.57 -6.26 -2.89
CA ASN A 66 -11.73 -4.81 -2.78
C ASN A 66 -10.61 -4.14 -1.96
N SER A 67 -9.36 -4.39 -2.37
CA SER A 67 -8.15 -3.81 -1.76
C SER A 67 -8.06 -2.33 -2.09
N ARG A 68 -7.93 -1.47 -1.07
CA ARG A 68 -7.85 -0.02 -1.25
C ARG A 68 -6.57 0.56 -0.66
N ILE A 69 -5.77 1.22 -1.48
CA ILE A 69 -4.52 1.88 -1.06
C ILE A 69 -4.64 3.38 -1.33
N GLU A 70 -4.67 4.16 -0.26
CA GLU A 70 -4.67 5.62 -0.26
C GLU A 70 -3.31 6.10 0.24
N PHE A 71 -2.57 6.73 -0.66
CA PHE A 71 -1.29 7.35 -0.34
C PHE A 71 -1.54 8.67 0.40
N MET A 72 -0.58 9.11 1.21
CA MET A 72 -0.54 10.51 1.63
C MET A 72 -0.34 11.34 0.37
N GLY A 73 -1.44 11.82 -0.20
CA GLY A 73 -1.35 12.87 -1.21
C GLY A 73 -0.74 14.07 -0.52
N GLU A 74 0.45 14.49 -0.96
CA GLU A 74 0.71 15.92 -0.92
C GLU A 74 -0.48 16.58 -1.61
N LEU A 75 -1.10 17.54 -0.94
CA LEU A 75 -2.13 18.41 -1.49
C LEU A 75 -1.53 19.14 -2.70
N TRP A 76 -1.56 18.53 -3.88
CA TRP A 76 -1.29 19.22 -5.13
C TRP A 76 -2.58 19.85 -5.60
N GLY A 77 -2.75 21.12 -5.20
CA GLY A 77 -3.49 22.11 -5.97
C GLY A 77 -4.96 22.29 -5.63
N ASP A 78 -5.24 22.87 -4.45
CA ASP A 78 -6.32 23.86 -4.40
C ASP A 78 -5.82 25.09 -5.19
N GLY A 79 -6.09 25.09 -6.49
CA GLY A 79 -5.58 26.08 -7.44
C GLY A 79 -6.17 25.90 -8.83
N GLY A 80 -7.39 25.38 -8.90
CA GLY A 80 -8.04 24.97 -10.15
C GLY A 80 -9.46 25.48 -10.27
N GLU A 81 -9.69 26.76 -10.00
CA GLU A 81 -10.90 27.47 -10.48
C GLU A 81 -10.57 28.91 -10.84
N ARG A 82 -9.85 29.09 -11.95
CA ARG A 82 -10.16 30.23 -12.82
C ARG A 82 -11.10 29.70 -13.88
N CYS A 83 -12.37 30.01 -13.72
CA CYS A 83 -13.40 29.78 -14.73
C CYS A 83 -12.91 30.37 -16.06
N GLU A 84 -12.56 29.51 -17.00
CA GLU A 84 -12.53 29.84 -18.42
C GLU A 84 -13.89 29.45 -19.00
N GLU A 85 -14.89 30.24 -18.61
CA GLU A 85 -16.24 30.31 -19.16
C GLU A 85 -16.56 31.82 -19.10
N CYS A 86 -16.92 32.56 -20.14
CA CYS A 86 -17.12 32.32 -21.57
C CYS A 86 -17.16 33.72 -22.23
#